data_AF-A0A524CZZ4-F1
#
_entry.id   AF-A0A524CZZ4-F1
#
_cell.length_a   1.000
_cell.length_b   1.000
_cell.length_c   1.000
_cell.angle_alpha   90.00
_cell.angle_beta   90.00
_cell.angle_gamma   90.00
#
_symmetry.space_group_name_H-M   'P 1'
#
loop_
_entity.id
_entity.type
_entity.pdbx_description
1 polymer ?
#
loop_
_entity_poly.entity_id
_entity_poly.type
_entity_poly.pdbx_seq_one_letter_code
_entity_poly.pdbx_strand_id
1 'polypeptide(L)'
;MKSFDTGVSQRVLASVTVACIITIGVFAAAVYLPGLYGGPTDPTDPGGSLGSRVASFLTTRADDVEFYWMSNCTLVNEDLTQFYDSQHSGAFVDGVYVNRSGSNHEIVVVFSPYDENTTGRGEISVSQWTSITAAIVDDGIGEMESAGSEAPENFPSAFPPTLYFSIFFNDNTCFFGGFSNTDGFMYVRNGTWSGGFYSHGHPHVTGWDPDGVWLIEDGHMSSAMFLLYSTITAAVSYP
;
A
#
# COMPACT_ATOMS: atom_id res chain seq x y z
N MET A 1 -47.07 -10.42 -35.29
CA MET A 1 -45.61 -10.65 -35.19
C MET A 1 -45.40 -11.87 -34.31
N LYS A 2 -44.69 -12.89 -34.82
CA LYS A 2 -44.43 -14.14 -34.08
C LYS A 2 -43.45 -13.85 -32.94
N SER A 3 -43.82 -14.18 -31.70
CA SER A 3 -42.86 -14.24 -30.59
C SER A 3 -41.99 -15.48 -30.79
N PHE A 4 -40.69 -15.27 -30.91
CA PHE A 4 -39.73 -16.35 -30.73
C PHE A 4 -39.55 -16.53 -29.23
N ASP A 5 -40.32 -17.46 -28.65
CA ASP A 5 -39.95 -18.09 -27.38
C ASP A 5 -38.62 -18.82 -27.63
N THR A 6 -37.50 -18.16 -27.35
CA THR A 6 -36.23 -18.85 -27.21
C THR A 6 -36.33 -19.66 -25.92
N GLY A 7 -36.74 -20.92 -26.06
CA GLY A 7 -36.80 -21.95 -25.02
C GLY A 7 -35.42 -22.28 -24.45
N VAL A 8 -34.72 -21.26 -23.97
CA VAL A 8 -33.46 -21.32 -23.26
C VAL A 8 -33.87 -21.26 -21.79
N SER A 9 -34.06 -22.45 -21.21
CA SER A 9 -34.27 -22.65 -19.77
C SER A 9 -33.35 -21.71 -18.97
N GLN A 10 -33.85 -21.10 -17.89
CA GLN A 10 -33.04 -20.24 -17.00
C GLN A 10 -31.71 -20.87 -16.59
N ARG A 11 -31.60 -22.21 -16.62
CA ARG A 11 -30.35 -22.93 -16.39
C ARG A 11 -29.31 -22.73 -17.50
N VAL A 12 -29.74 -22.62 -18.76
CA VAL A 12 -28.86 -22.33 -19.90
C VAL A 12 -28.43 -20.86 -19.87
N LEU A 13 -29.35 -19.95 -19.52
CA LEU A 13 -29.01 -18.52 -19.36
C LEU A 13 -28.01 -18.30 -18.22
N ALA A 14 -28.22 -18.97 -17.07
CA ALA A 14 -27.25 -18.98 -15.97
C ALA A 14 -25.90 -19.60 -16.40
N SER A 15 -25.90 -20.65 -17.21
CA SER A 15 -24.65 -21.26 -17.69
C SER A 15 -23.89 -20.35 -18.67
N VAL A 16 -24.58 -19.54 -19.48
CA VAL A 16 -23.94 -18.56 -20.36
C VAL A 16 -23.42 -17.37 -19.55
N THR A 17 -24.15 -16.90 -18.54
CA THR A 17 -23.68 -15.82 -17.64
C THR A 17 -22.46 -16.27 -16.83
N VAL A 18 -22.48 -17.49 -16.29
CA VAL A 18 -21.31 -18.07 -15.60
C VAL A 18 -20.16 -18.29 -16.58
N ALA A 19 -20.41 -18.74 -17.81
CA ALA A 19 -19.38 -18.85 -18.83
C ALA A 19 -18.77 -17.48 -19.20
N CYS A 20 -19.57 -16.41 -19.29
CA CYS A 20 -19.05 -15.05 -19.52
C CYS A 20 -18.25 -14.52 -18.33
N ILE A 21 -18.70 -14.76 -17.08
CA ILE A 21 -17.96 -14.38 -15.87
C ILE A 21 -16.65 -15.15 -15.75
N ILE A 22 -16.65 -16.45 -16.07
CA ILE A 22 -15.43 -17.27 -16.10
C ILE A 22 -14.51 -16.80 -17.24
N THR A 23 -15.04 -16.49 -18.43
CA THR A 23 -14.21 -16.06 -19.56
C THR A 23 -13.61 -14.67 -19.32
N ILE A 24 -14.37 -13.75 -18.72
CA ILE A 24 -13.86 -12.41 -18.33
C ILE A 24 -12.92 -12.52 -17.13
N GLY A 25 -13.20 -13.37 -16.15
CA GLY A 25 -12.31 -13.64 -15.02
C GLY A 25 -11.00 -14.31 -15.45
N VAL A 26 -11.04 -15.21 -16.43
CA VAL A 26 -9.86 -15.83 -17.05
C VAL A 26 -9.11 -14.84 -17.94
N PHE A 27 -9.80 -13.93 -18.64
CA PHE A 27 -9.16 -12.89 -19.44
C PHE A 27 -8.53 -11.79 -18.56
N ALA A 28 -9.20 -11.41 -17.46
CA ALA A 28 -8.65 -10.50 -16.46
C ALA A 28 -7.49 -11.15 -15.69
N ALA A 29 -7.58 -12.42 -15.33
CA ALA A 29 -6.46 -13.17 -14.78
C ALA A 29 -5.32 -13.36 -15.79
N ALA A 30 -5.60 -13.48 -17.09
CA ALA A 30 -4.58 -13.61 -18.13
C ALA A 30 -3.91 -12.27 -18.50
N VAL A 31 -4.57 -11.13 -18.25
CA VAL A 31 -4.03 -9.78 -18.51
C VAL A 31 -3.42 -9.15 -17.26
N TYR A 32 -3.88 -9.52 -16.05
CA TYR A 32 -3.49 -8.87 -14.78
C TYR A 32 -2.91 -9.81 -13.71
N LEU A 33 -2.82 -11.12 -13.92
CA LEU A 33 -2.03 -12.02 -13.06
C LEU A 33 -0.94 -12.72 -13.89
N PRO A 34 0.33 -12.62 -13.48
CA PRO A 34 1.41 -13.31 -14.17
C PRO A 34 1.29 -14.82 -13.93
N GLY A 35 1.22 -15.57 -15.03
CA GLY A 35 1.65 -16.96 -15.03
C GLY A 35 0.58 -18.03 -14.91
N LEU A 36 -0.37 -18.11 -15.85
CA LEU A 36 -1.01 -19.38 -16.19
C LEU A 36 -1.15 -19.45 -17.72
N TYR A 37 -0.39 -20.37 -18.32
CA TYR A 37 -0.29 -20.69 -19.75
C TYR A 37 0.71 -19.87 -20.58
N GLY A 38 1.98 -20.30 -20.49
CA GLY A 38 2.89 -20.32 -21.64
C GLY A 38 3.41 -18.98 -22.14
N GLY A 39 4.39 -18.43 -21.42
CA GLY A 39 5.30 -17.40 -21.91
C GLY A 39 5.45 -16.25 -20.90
N PRO A 40 6.68 -15.84 -20.56
CA PRO A 40 6.90 -14.75 -19.63
C PRO A 40 6.52 -13.45 -20.33
N THR A 41 5.55 -12.71 -19.78
CA THR A 41 5.69 -11.25 -19.80
C THR A 41 6.30 -10.87 -18.47
N ASP A 42 7.56 -11.30 -18.33
CA ASP A 42 8.55 -10.56 -17.57
C ASP A 42 8.42 -9.08 -17.98
N PRO A 43 8.58 -8.13 -17.05
CA PRO A 43 8.96 -6.78 -17.45
C PRO A 43 10.16 -6.95 -18.38
N THR A 44 10.03 -6.47 -19.61
CA THR A 44 10.84 -6.89 -20.77
C THR A 44 12.29 -6.43 -20.74
N ASP A 45 12.84 -6.13 -19.57
CA ASP A 45 14.26 -5.93 -19.38
C ASP A 45 14.92 -7.25 -18.93
N PRO A 46 15.73 -7.92 -19.78
CA PRO A 46 16.31 -9.22 -19.48
C PRO A 46 17.37 -9.21 -18.35
N GLY A 47 17.62 -8.06 -17.70
CA GLY A 47 18.75 -7.87 -16.79
C GLY A 47 18.45 -7.65 -15.31
N GLY A 48 17.18 -7.54 -14.87
CA GLY A 48 16.83 -7.13 -13.49
C GLY A 48 16.40 -8.25 -12.53
N SER A 49 16.71 -8.12 -11.23
CA SER A 49 16.22 -8.98 -10.14
C SER A 49 14.72 -8.82 -9.90
N LEU A 50 14.08 -9.74 -9.16
CA LEU A 50 12.66 -9.60 -8.79
C LEU A 50 12.39 -8.30 -8.00
N GLY A 51 13.31 -7.91 -7.11
CA GLY A 51 13.20 -6.66 -6.36
C GLY A 51 13.29 -5.42 -7.23
N SER A 52 14.20 -5.39 -8.21
CA SER A 52 14.30 -4.25 -9.14
C SER A 52 13.05 -4.10 -9.99
N ARG A 53 12.39 -5.22 -10.34
CA ARG A 53 11.13 -5.22 -11.09
C ARG A 53 9.95 -4.71 -10.26
N VAL A 54 9.89 -5.06 -8.97
CA VAL A 54 8.87 -4.55 -8.04
C VAL A 54 9.05 -3.05 -7.83
N ALA A 55 10.29 -2.59 -7.67
CA ALA A 55 10.64 -1.18 -7.62
C ALA A 55 10.16 -0.42 -8.87
N SER A 56 10.55 -0.88 -10.06
CA SER A 56 10.09 -0.27 -11.33
C SER A 56 8.57 -0.23 -11.43
N PHE A 57 7.88 -1.33 -11.07
CA PHE A 57 6.43 -1.38 -11.10
C PHE A 57 5.81 -0.32 -10.19
N LEU A 58 6.29 -0.20 -8.94
CA LEU A 58 5.79 0.77 -7.99
C LEU A 58 5.98 2.22 -8.49
N THR A 59 7.16 2.55 -9.03
CA THR A 59 7.42 3.85 -9.65
C THR A 59 6.47 4.13 -10.81
N THR A 60 6.18 3.15 -11.69
CA THR A 60 5.21 3.36 -12.78
C THR A 60 3.77 3.57 -12.32
N ARG A 61 3.48 3.31 -11.03
CA ARG A 61 2.15 3.31 -10.44
C ARG A 61 1.98 4.38 -9.36
N ALA A 62 2.98 5.23 -9.16
CA ALA A 62 2.97 6.31 -8.19
C ALA A 62 1.71 7.21 -8.34
N ASP A 63 1.29 7.49 -9.58
CA ASP A 63 0.09 8.30 -9.86
C ASP A 63 -1.24 7.61 -9.53
N ASP A 64 -1.24 6.28 -9.38
CA ASP A 64 -2.42 5.46 -9.07
C ASP A 64 -2.61 5.23 -7.56
N VAL A 65 -1.70 5.73 -6.73
CA VAL A 65 -1.82 5.64 -5.27
C VAL A 65 -3.03 6.45 -4.81
N GLU A 66 -3.91 5.79 -4.05
CA GLU A 66 -5.07 6.41 -3.40
C GLU A 66 -4.74 6.84 -1.98
N PHE A 67 -4.12 5.95 -1.19
CA PHE A 67 -3.75 6.29 0.17
C PHE A 67 -2.62 5.41 0.73
N TYR A 68 -1.99 5.94 1.77
CA TYR A 68 -1.05 5.24 2.63
C TYR A 68 -1.70 4.96 3.99
N TRP A 69 -1.44 3.77 4.53
CA TRP A 69 -1.79 3.38 5.89
C TRP A 69 -0.55 2.99 6.67
N MET A 70 -0.36 3.58 7.84
CA MET A 70 0.78 3.30 8.72
C MET A 70 0.28 3.00 10.13
N SER A 71 0.81 1.94 10.74
CA SER A 71 0.52 1.54 12.12
C SER A 71 1.63 0.63 12.62
N ASN A 72 1.72 0.41 13.94
CA ASN A 72 2.62 -0.58 14.54
C ASN A 72 4.11 -0.46 14.13
N CYS A 73 4.63 0.77 14.07
CA CYS A 73 6.02 1.08 13.76
C CYS A 73 6.54 2.23 14.64
N THR A 74 7.87 2.36 14.73
CA THR A 74 8.54 3.42 15.52
C THR A 74 8.02 4.81 15.17
N LEU A 75 7.89 5.15 13.87
CA LEU A 75 7.34 6.44 13.45
C LEU A 75 5.97 6.74 14.10
N VAL A 76 5.08 5.75 14.13
CA VAL A 76 3.71 5.93 14.61
C VAL A 76 3.65 5.87 16.13
N ASN A 77 4.12 4.77 16.73
CA ASN A 77 3.89 4.50 18.15
C ASN A 77 4.91 5.16 19.09
N GLU A 78 6.05 5.61 18.57
CA GLU A 78 7.05 6.34 19.35
C GLU A 78 7.10 7.81 18.94
N ASP A 79 7.53 8.12 17.70
CA ASP A 79 7.83 9.51 17.32
C ASP A 79 6.58 10.39 17.33
N LEU A 80 5.50 9.97 16.63
CA LEU A 80 4.25 10.72 16.59
C LEU A 80 3.54 10.70 17.95
N THR A 81 3.52 9.57 18.65
CA THR A 81 3.00 9.47 20.02
C THR A 81 3.69 10.48 20.94
N GLN A 82 5.02 10.55 20.93
CA GLN A 82 5.77 11.48 21.77
C GLN A 82 5.45 12.94 21.42
N PHE A 83 5.34 13.26 20.13
CA PHE A 83 4.94 14.60 19.71
C PHE A 83 3.56 14.97 20.27
N TYR A 84 2.54 14.12 20.08
CA TYR A 84 1.19 14.43 20.53
C TYR A 84 1.03 14.39 22.05
N ASP A 85 1.71 13.48 22.76
CA ASP A 85 1.72 13.45 24.24
C ASP A 85 2.30 14.74 24.83
N SER A 86 3.30 15.33 24.16
CA SER A 86 3.88 16.62 24.57
C SER A 86 2.90 17.80 24.45
N GLN A 87 1.90 17.68 23.57
CA GLN A 87 0.84 18.68 23.38
C GLN A 87 -0.41 18.37 24.22
N HIS A 88 -0.72 17.09 24.39
CA HIS A 88 -1.88 16.60 25.12
C HIS A 88 -1.52 15.32 25.88
N SER A 89 -1.39 15.42 27.19
CA SER A 89 -0.94 14.30 28.03
C SER A 89 -1.88 13.09 27.92
N GLY A 90 -1.30 11.93 27.65
CA GLY A 90 -2.00 10.67 27.45
C GLY A 90 -2.37 10.39 25.98
N ALA A 91 -2.06 11.29 25.04
CA ALA A 91 -2.27 11.04 23.62
C ALA A 91 -1.33 9.93 23.13
N PHE A 92 -1.90 8.89 22.53
CA PHE A 92 -1.16 7.80 21.89
C PHE A 92 -1.67 7.61 20.47
N VAL A 93 -0.77 7.46 19.49
CA VAL A 93 -1.15 7.27 18.09
C VAL A 93 -1.18 5.78 17.76
N ASP A 94 -2.33 5.30 17.28
CA ASP A 94 -2.53 3.91 16.85
C ASP A 94 -2.24 3.74 15.35
N GLY A 95 -2.54 4.77 14.53
CA GLY A 95 -2.33 4.71 13.09
C GLY A 95 -2.47 6.05 12.39
N VAL A 96 -1.99 6.09 11.15
CA VAL A 96 -2.05 7.28 10.29
C VAL A 96 -2.49 6.90 8.89
N TYR A 97 -3.47 7.64 8.37
CA TYR A 97 -3.89 7.63 6.98
C TYR A 97 -3.37 8.88 6.28
N VAL A 98 -2.85 8.72 5.06
CA VAL A 98 -2.56 9.83 4.15
C VAL A 98 -3.31 9.53 2.86
N ASN A 99 -4.34 10.30 2.53
CA ASN A 99 -5.30 9.99 1.49
C ASN A 99 -5.39 11.09 0.43
N ARG A 100 -5.44 10.67 -0.83
CA ARG A 100 -5.71 11.51 -1.98
C ARG A 100 -7.21 11.82 -2.06
N SER A 101 -7.60 12.99 -1.56
CA SER A 101 -8.96 13.54 -1.72
C SER A 101 -8.94 14.74 -2.68
N GLY A 102 -9.87 14.79 -3.65
CA GLY A 102 -10.22 15.99 -4.43
C GLY A 102 -9.08 16.97 -4.78
N SER A 103 -9.26 18.24 -4.43
CA SER A 103 -8.27 19.31 -4.62
C SER A 103 -7.31 19.49 -3.44
N ASN A 104 -7.68 18.99 -2.26
CA ASN A 104 -6.87 18.98 -1.03
C ASN A 104 -6.88 17.57 -0.47
N HIS A 105 -5.68 17.03 -0.27
CA HIS A 105 -5.49 15.68 0.26
C HIS A 105 -5.57 15.71 1.79
N GLU A 106 -5.90 14.58 2.41
CA GLU A 106 -6.18 14.52 3.84
C GLU A 106 -5.15 13.65 4.56
N ILE A 107 -4.73 14.06 5.74
CA ILE A 107 -4.05 13.22 6.72
C ILE A 107 -5.02 13.01 7.89
N VAL A 108 -5.19 11.75 8.28
CA VAL A 108 -5.97 11.38 9.47
C VAL A 108 -5.06 10.65 10.44
N VAL A 109 -4.96 11.14 11.67
CA VAL A 109 -4.23 10.49 12.76
C VAL A 109 -5.26 9.87 13.71
N VAL A 110 -5.14 8.56 13.94
CA VAL A 110 -6.01 7.80 14.84
C VAL A 110 -5.35 7.70 16.20
N PHE A 111 -6.04 8.15 17.24
CA PHE A 111 -5.57 8.12 18.61
C PHE A 111 -6.20 6.98 19.41
N SER A 112 -5.42 6.46 20.36
CA SER A 112 -5.85 5.42 21.29
C SER A 112 -6.72 5.99 22.42
N PRO A 113 -7.63 5.17 22.99
CA PRO A 113 -7.99 3.84 22.51
C PRO A 113 -8.76 3.90 21.19
N TYR A 114 -8.35 3.10 20.20
CA TYR A 114 -8.93 3.04 18.85
C TYR A 114 -10.47 3.02 18.82
N ASP A 115 -11.08 2.33 19.78
CA ASP A 115 -12.54 2.18 19.89
C ASP A 115 -13.28 3.48 20.20
N GLU A 116 -12.59 4.50 20.73
CA GLU A 116 -13.16 5.83 20.98
C GLU A 116 -13.27 6.67 19.70
N ASN A 117 -12.68 6.21 18.59
CA ASN A 117 -12.74 6.88 17.29
C ASN A 117 -12.26 8.35 17.34
N THR A 118 -11.28 8.62 18.20
CA THR A 118 -10.63 9.92 18.36
C THR A 118 -9.66 10.12 17.19
N THR A 119 -10.01 11.01 16.25
CA THR A 119 -9.20 11.25 15.05
C THR A 119 -8.85 12.72 14.88
N GLY A 120 -7.56 13.03 14.75
CA GLY A 120 -7.09 14.30 14.24
C GLY A 120 -7.14 14.31 12.71
N ARG A 121 -7.49 15.44 12.10
CA ARG A 121 -7.56 15.60 10.64
C ARG A 121 -6.78 16.84 10.21
N GLY A 122 -6.11 16.74 9.08
CA GLY A 122 -5.36 17.84 8.47
C GLY A 122 -5.43 17.76 6.95
N GLU A 123 -5.38 18.90 6.29
CA GLU A 123 -5.33 18.97 4.83
C GLU A 123 -3.89 19.24 4.37
N ILE A 124 -3.48 18.59 3.29
CA ILE A 124 -2.21 18.84 2.61
C ILE A 124 -2.47 19.20 1.14
N SER A 125 -1.59 20.02 0.58
CA SER A 125 -1.66 20.41 -0.82
C SER A 125 -1.29 19.25 -1.76
N VAL A 126 -1.65 19.39 -3.03
CA VAL A 126 -1.20 18.50 -4.11
C VAL A 126 0.32 18.37 -4.13
N SER A 127 1.06 19.47 -3.92
CA SER A 127 2.52 19.42 -3.91
C SER A 127 3.08 18.61 -2.74
N GLN A 128 2.47 18.69 -1.55
CA GLN A 128 2.89 17.88 -0.40
C GLN A 128 2.62 16.40 -0.63
N TRP A 129 1.47 16.05 -1.20
CA TRP A 129 1.15 14.68 -1.60
C TRP A 129 2.13 14.13 -2.63
N THR A 130 2.43 14.90 -3.69
CA THR A 130 3.41 14.51 -4.69
C THR A 130 4.79 14.30 -4.06
N SER A 131 5.21 15.16 -3.12
CA SER A 131 6.48 14.99 -2.41
C SER A 131 6.52 13.73 -1.54
N ILE A 132 5.44 13.43 -0.80
CA ILE A 132 5.35 12.19 -0.01
C ILE A 132 5.41 10.97 -0.92
N THR A 133 4.63 10.99 -2.01
CA THR A 133 4.56 9.88 -2.95
C THR A 133 5.91 9.64 -3.61
N ALA A 134 6.57 10.70 -4.08
CA ALA A 134 7.92 10.60 -4.64
C ALA A 134 8.92 10.06 -3.61
N ALA A 135 8.91 10.59 -2.38
CA ALA A 135 9.84 10.13 -1.35
C ALA A 135 9.67 8.65 -0.99
N ILE A 136 8.43 8.13 -0.98
CA ILE A 136 8.16 6.73 -0.64
C ILE A 136 8.37 5.82 -1.86
N VAL A 137 7.75 6.15 -2.99
CA VAL A 137 7.60 5.24 -4.13
C VAL A 137 8.73 5.40 -5.15
N ASP A 138 9.15 6.62 -5.42
CA ASP A 138 10.16 6.91 -6.44
C ASP A 138 11.57 6.80 -5.84
N ASP A 139 11.78 7.37 -4.65
CA ASP A 139 13.09 7.41 -4.00
C ASP A 139 13.29 6.27 -2.98
N GLY A 140 12.28 5.98 -2.16
CA GLY A 140 12.39 5.04 -1.04
C GLY A 140 12.27 3.55 -1.42
N ILE A 141 11.54 3.23 -2.48
CA ILE A 141 11.37 1.84 -3.00
C ILE A 141 11.93 1.71 -4.41
N GLY A 142 12.48 2.79 -4.99
CA GLY A 142 12.89 2.87 -6.39
C GLY A 142 14.00 1.89 -6.81
N GLU A 143 14.38 1.96 -8.09
CA GLU A 143 15.42 1.13 -8.70
C GLU A 143 16.80 1.36 -8.03
N MET A 144 17.04 0.67 -6.92
CA MET A 144 18.30 0.66 -6.19
C MET A 144 19.23 -0.43 -6.76
N GLU A 145 20.53 -0.12 -6.87
CA GLU A 145 21.56 -1.06 -7.38
C GLU A 145 21.55 -2.41 -6.63
N SER A 146 21.13 -2.37 -5.36
CA SER A 146 21.10 -3.49 -4.43
C SER A 146 19.71 -4.12 -4.24
N ALA A 147 18.72 -3.80 -5.09
CA ALA A 147 17.39 -4.45 -5.11
C ALA A 147 17.43 -5.95 -5.46
N GLY A 148 18.62 -6.53 -5.59
CA GLY A 148 18.87 -7.93 -5.96
C GLY A 148 19.39 -8.81 -4.83
N SER A 149 19.45 -8.33 -3.59
CA SER A 149 20.02 -9.12 -2.49
C SER A 149 19.15 -10.33 -2.12
N GLU A 150 19.81 -11.44 -1.82
CA GLU A 150 19.18 -12.59 -1.18
C GLU A 150 18.51 -12.18 0.14
N ALA A 151 17.37 -12.81 0.45
CA ALA A 151 16.60 -12.56 1.65
C ALA A 151 17.48 -12.69 2.91
N PRO A 152 17.57 -11.68 3.80
CA PRO A 152 18.11 -11.93 5.13
C PRO A 152 17.26 -13.01 5.80
N GLU A 153 17.91 -14.02 6.39
CA GLU A 153 17.23 -15.13 7.06
C GLU A 153 16.33 -14.65 8.22
N ASN A 154 16.63 -13.48 8.77
CA ASN A 154 15.90 -12.88 9.89
C ASN A 154 15.65 -11.40 9.63
N PHE A 155 14.39 -11.01 9.44
CA PHE A 155 13.94 -9.62 9.47
C PHE A 155 12.72 -9.47 10.37
N PRO A 156 12.55 -8.29 11.00
CA PRO A 156 13.61 -7.35 11.37
C PRO A 156 14.29 -7.82 12.66
N SER A 157 15.55 -7.44 12.89
CA SER A 157 16.22 -7.78 14.17
C SER A 157 15.67 -6.97 15.35
N ALA A 158 15.06 -5.81 15.04
CA ALA A 158 14.34 -4.95 15.96
C ALA A 158 12.85 -4.91 15.59
N PHE A 159 11.99 -5.24 16.55
CA PHE A 159 10.54 -5.06 16.45
C PHE A 159 10.09 -4.05 17.53
N PRO A 160 9.22 -3.08 17.21
CA PRO A 160 8.59 -2.85 15.91
C PRO A 160 9.59 -2.34 14.84
N PRO A 161 9.30 -2.54 13.54
CA PRO A 161 10.09 -1.94 12.46
C PRO A 161 10.09 -0.41 12.57
N THR A 162 11.12 0.22 12.02
CA THR A 162 11.24 1.68 11.99
C THR A 162 10.05 2.33 11.26
N LEU A 163 9.69 1.77 10.09
CA LEU A 163 8.53 2.17 9.31
C LEU A 163 7.77 0.95 8.83
N TYR A 164 6.46 0.98 9.00
CA TYR A 164 5.51 0.00 8.47
C TYR A 164 4.42 0.77 7.73
N PHE A 165 4.25 0.49 6.44
CA PHE A 165 3.24 1.15 5.64
C PHE A 165 2.58 0.19 4.65
N SER A 166 1.37 0.52 4.26
CA SER A 166 0.66 -0.12 3.16
C SER A 166 0.24 0.95 2.16
N ILE A 167 0.48 0.69 0.88
CA ILE A 167 0.09 1.53 -0.25
C ILE A 167 -1.11 0.88 -0.92
N PHE A 168 -2.17 1.65 -1.14
CA PHE A 168 -3.38 1.17 -1.80
C PHE A 168 -3.61 1.92 -3.10
N PHE A 169 -3.90 1.16 -4.16
CA PHE A 169 -4.05 1.66 -5.52
C PHE A 169 -5.50 1.57 -5.98
N ASN A 170 -5.86 2.43 -6.92
CA ASN A 170 -7.21 2.60 -7.47
C ASN A 170 -7.78 1.38 -8.23
N ASP A 171 -6.94 0.39 -8.53
CA ASP A 171 -7.31 -0.81 -9.26
C ASP A 171 -7.46 -2.04 -8.37
N ASN A 172 -7.59 -1.83 -7.05
CA ASN A 172 -7.72 -2.87 -6.04
C ASN A 172 -6.44 -3.67 -5.76
N THR A 173 -5.28 -3.22 -6.24
CA THR A 173 -3.98 -3.73 -5.79
C THR A 173 -3.49 -2.97 -4.56
N CYS A 174 -2.68 -3.63 -3.72
CA CYS A 174 -2.04 -2.99 -2.58
C CYS A 174 -0.67 -3.58 -2.30
N PHE A 175 0.22 -2.76 -1.74
CA PHE A 175 1.56 -3.19 -1.35
C PHE A 175 1.75 -2.96 0.13
N PHE A 176 2.36 -3.95 0.78
CA PHE A 176 2.84 -3.84 2.13
C PHE A 176 4.36 -3.61 2.10
N GLY A 177 4.83 -2.62 2.88
CA GLY A 177 6.24 -2.26 3.03
C GLY A 177 6.65 -2.20 4.50
N GLY A 178 7.78 -2.84 4.83
CA GLY A 178 8.41 -2.75 6.14
C GLY A 178 9.89 -2.37 6.01
N PHE A 179 10.34 -1.37 6.76
CA PHE A 179 11.71 -0.88 6.74
C PHE A 179 12.30 -0.83 8.16
N SER A 180 13.55 -1.28 8.30
CA SER A 180 14.36 -1.19 9.52
C SER A 180 15.62 -0.39 9.22
N ASN A 181 15.77 0.77 9.86
CA ASN A 181 16.94 1.63 9.67
C ASN A 181 18.26 0.99 10.17
N THR A 182 18.15 0.09 11.15
CA THR A 182 19.29 -0.58 11.76
C THR A 182 19.80 -1.69 10.85
N ASP A 183 18.88 -2.40 10.21
CA ASP A 183 19.22 -3.48 9.30
C ASP A 183 19.50 -2.95 7.88
N GLY A 184 18.97 -1.78 7.50
CA GLY A 184 19.14 -1.18 6.17
C GLY A 184 18.39 -1.93 5.07
N PHE A 185 17.44 -2.78 5.44
CA PHE A 185 16.64 -3.60 4.52
C PHE A 185 15.18 -3.18 4.53
N MET A 186 14.56 -3.41 3.38
CA MET A 186 13.15 -3.25 3.16
C MET A 186 12.51 -4.55 2.67
N TYR A 187 11.38 -4.90 3.26
CA TYR A 187 10.49 -5.95 2.77
C TYR A 187 9.34 -5.34 2.01
N VAL A 188 9.06 -5.86 0.82
CA VAL A 188 7.88 -5.47 0.02
C VAL A 188 7.07 -6.70 -0.35
N ARG A 189 5.76 -6.63 -0.15
CA ARG A 189 4.83 -7.71 -0.45
C ARG A 189 3.59 -7.18 -1.14
N ASN A 190 3.23 -7.81 -2.25
CA ASN A 190 2.02 -7.43 -3.00
C ASN A 190 0.78 -8.13 -2.43
N GLY A 191 -0.39 -7.55 -2.69
CA GLY A 191 -1.68 -8.03 -2.25
C GLY A 191 -2.83 -7.38 -3.01
N THR A 192 -4.03 -7.74 -2.58
CA THR A 192 -5.29 -7.22 -3.12
C THR A 192 -6.15 -6.70 -2.00
N TRP A 193 -6.95 -5.67 -2.29
CA TRP A 193 -7.91 -5.11 -1.36
C TRP A 193 -9.27 -4.93 -2.03
N SER A 194 -10.32 -4.79 -1.23
CA SER A 194 -11.70 -4.77 -1.74
C SER A 194 -12.16 -3.43 -2.31
N GLY A 195 -11.32 -2.38 -2.28
CA GLY A 195 -11.74 -1.00 -2.52
C GLY A 195 -12.54 -0.39 -1.35
N GLY A 196 -12.70 -1.13 -0.26
CA GLY A 196 -13.50 -0.76 0.90
C GLY A 196 -12.74 -0.84 2.21
N PHE A 197 -13.39 -0.34 3.26
CA PHE A 197 -12.86 -0.31 4.63
C PHE A 197 -13.74 -1.14 5.55
N TYR A 198 -13.14 -1.78 6.54
CA TYR A 198 -13.83 -2.30 7.71
C TYR A 198 -14.34 -1.14 8.59
N SER A 199 -15.04 -1.50 9.67
CA SER A 199 -15.35 -0.57 10.75
C SER A 199 -14.07 0.15 11.23
N HIS A 200 -14.21 1.43 11.55
CA HIS A 200 -13.13 2.29 12.06
C HIS A 200 -12.00 2.59 11.02
N GLY A 201 -12.25 2.34 9.74
CA GLY A 201 -11.39 2.83 8.65
C GLY A 201 -10.24 1.91 8.27
N HIS A 202 -10.12 0.71 8.87
CA HIS A 202 -9.08 -0.23 8.45
C HIS A 202 -9.35 -0.74 7.03
N PRO A 203 -8.39 -0.67 6.08
CA PRO A 203 -8.59 -1.18 4.73
C PRO A 203 -8.95 -2.67 4.74
N HIS A 204 -9.92 -3.07 3.92
CA HIS A 204 -10.27 -4.47 3.78
C HIS A 204 -9.40 -5.13 2.70
N VAL A 205 -8.23 -5.62 3.14
CA VAL A 205 -7.32 -6.46 2.36
C VAL A 205 -7.94 -7.84 2.16
N THR A 206 -8.04 -8.27 0.91
CA THR A 206 -8.64 -9.55 0.50
C THR A 206 -7.63 -10.68 0.42
N GLY A 207 -6.34 -10.36 0.26
CA GLY A 207 -5.26 -11.34 0.29
C GLY A 207 -3.90 -10.70 0.09
N TRP A 208 -2.87 -11.39 0.58
CA TRP A 208 -1.47 -11.07 0.30
C TRP A 208 -0.85 -12.21 -0.50
N ASP A 209 0.00 -11.89 -1.47
CA ASP A 209 0.80 -12.90 -2.16
C ASP A 209 1.63 -13.68 -1.14
N PRO A 210 1.80 -15.00 -1.25
CA PRO A 210 2.51 -15.78 -0.23
C PRO A 210 3.97 -15.34 -0.04
N ASP A 211 4.56 -14.79 -1.10
CA ASP A 211 5.96 -14.38 -1.15
C ASP A 211 6.07 -12.84 -1.23
N GLY A 212 7.15 -12.31 -0.68
CA GLY A 212 7.55 -10.91 -0.84
C GLY A 212 9.03 -10.82 -1.20
N VAL A 213 9.49 -9.62 -1.49
CA VAL A 213 10.86 -9.34 -1.91
C VAL A 213 11.61 -8.54 -0.85
N TRP A 214 12.91 -8.78 -0.79
CA TRP A 214 13.84 -8.02 0.03
C TRP A 214 14.63 -7.07 -0.84
N LEU A 215 14.76 -5.83 -0.37
CA LEU A 215 15.53 -4.78 -1.02
C LEU A 215 16.56 -4.26 -0.01
N ILE A 216 17.83 -4.12 -0.41
CA ILE A 216 18.81 -3.35 0.37
C ILE A 216 18.56 -1.89 0.11
N GLU A 217 18.12 -1.21 1.15
CA GLU A 217 17.58 0.13 1.07
C GLU A 217 18.67 1.18 1.38
N ASP A 218 19.79 0.83 2.03
CA ASP A 218 20.92 1.72 2.35
C ASP A 218 20.54 3.09 2.99
N GLY A 219 19.32 3.23 3.50
CA GLY A 219 18.84 4.39 4.25
C GLY A 219 18.03 5.43 3.46
N HIS A 220 17.65 5.21 2.20
CA HIS A 220 16.86 6.17 1.39
C HIS A 220 15.47 6.47 2.01
N MET A 221 14.92 5.56 2.81
CA MET A 221 13.64 5.68 3.51
C MET A 221 13.70 6.62 4.70
N SER A 222 14.91 6.96 5.18
CA SER A 222 15.09 7.94 6.25
C SER A 222 14.54 9.32 5.86
N SER A 223 14.72 9.71 4.59
CA SER A 223 14.21 10.98 4.06
C SER A 223 12.68 10.98 3.97
N ALA A 224 12.10 9.88 3.49
CA ALA A 224 10.65 9.69 3.41
C ALA A 224 10.01 9.73 4.80
N MET A 225 10.61 9.07 5.79
CA MET A 225 10.15 9.12 7.18
C MET A 225 10.18 10.54 7.76
N PHE A 226 11.28 11.28 7.56
CA PHE A 226 11.37 12.66 8.03
C PHE A 226 10.30 13.55 7.39
N LEU A 227 10.07 13.38 6.08
CA LEU A 227 9.03 14.11 5.37
C LEU A 227 7.63 13.76 5.88
N LEU A 228 7.34 12.48 6.12
CA LEU A 228 6.09 12.02 6.71
C LEU A 228 5.88 12.64 8.10
N TYR A 229 6.84 12.48 9.01
CA TYR A 229 6.77 13.03 10.36
C TYR A 229 6.51 14.53 10.35
N SER A 230 7.31 15.30 9.60
CA SER A 230 7.19 16.76 9.54
C SER A 230 5.89 17.22 8.89
N THR A 231 5.39 16.50 7.88
CA THR A 231 4.11 16.85 7.24
C THR A 231 2.93 16.56 8.17
N ILE A 232 2.91 15.41 8.84
CA ILE A 232 1.84 15.01 9.76
C ILE A 232 1.76 15.99 10.93
N THR A 233 2.88 16.24 11.60
CA THR A 233 2.94 17.12 12.79
C THR A 233 2.65 18.59 12.47
N ALA A 234 2.86 19.03 11.23
CA ALA A 234 2.48 20.37 10.78
C ALA A 234 1.00 20.48 10.37
N ALA A 235 0.43 19.43 9.80
CA ALA A 235 -0.92 19.46 9.22
C ALA A 235 -2.02 19.06 10.21
N VAL A 236 -1.73 18.16 11.16
CA VAL A 236 -2.75 17.53 12.01
C VAL A 236 -2.55 17.92 13.47
N SER A 237 -3.55 18.59 14.04
CA SER A 237 -3.63 18.84 15.48
C SER A 237 -4.35 17.70 16.21
N TYR A 238 -4.07 17.54 17.50
CA TYR A 238 -4.89 16.68 18.36
C TYR A 238 -6.34 17.24 18.42
N PRO A 239 -7.38 16.40 18.33
CA PRO A 239 -8.79 16.82 18.25
C PRO A 239 -9.35 17.43 19.54
#